data_AF-A0A9P2ZTW2-F1
#
_entry.id   AF-A0A9P2ZTW2-F1
#
_cell.length_a   1.000
_cell.length_b   1.000
_cell.length_c   1.000
_cell.angle_alpha   90.00
_cell.angle_beta   90.00
_cell.angle_gamma   90.00
#
_symmetry.space_group_name_H-M   'P 1'
#
loop_
_entity.id
_entity.type
_entity.pdbx_description
1 polymer ?
#
loop_
_entity_poly.entity_id
_entity_poly.type
_entity_poly.pdbx_seq_one_letter_code
_entity_poly.pdbx_strand_id
1 'polypeptide(L)'
;MDPADSSNYFTVALADDQAVSSHRASPAPEPEPRPKPSSGAAGTAREQRIAAAVERSRSEYKAEHAYTERRWIHDDPGAVRGNERPKLDKQRLEYLVTSLYYASPPEYAQALQLVLEASDPAKPLSGLTRELVDTGIRAALASGNVAEAVKLASTTRSLWRAPYAGPAIAAADAYLAANRPWDALEPLVLAGPGGHLPVVQRLDHVVGAVAGDQPSVVAFRALIKTFLDRREAASTRPLFDEANDHEPLAAERAPAPSLDLDLEALSRVLRVQSEGHAALEATVKKLSRSKGGEDVVEKSVRDL
;
A
#
# COMPACT_ATOMS: atom_id res chain seq x y z
N MET A 1 3.49 -22.54 26.93
CA MET A 1 3.94 -21.93 25.67
C MET A 1 5.21 -22.68 25.30
N ASP A 2 5.11 -23.61 24.37
CA ASP A 2 6.25 -24.39 23.90
C ASP A 2 7.08 -23.57 22.89
N PRO A 3 8.41 -23.54 23.01
CA PRO A 3 9.26 -22.87 22.04
C PRO A 3 9.22 -23.63 20.70
N ALA A 4 9.26 -22.88 19.60
CA ALA A 4 9.28 -23.43 18.25
C ALA A 4 10.49 -24.37 18.07
N ASP A 5 10.18 -25.64 17.83
CA ASP A 5 11.16 -26.72 17.73
C ASP A 5 11.78 -26.73 16.32
N SER A 6 13.10 -26.55 16.23
CA SER A 6 13.88 -26.49 14.98
C SER A 6 14.08 -27.86 14.33
N SER A 7 13.42 -28.89 14.86
CA SER A 7 13.54 -30.30 14.48
C SER A 7 12.98 -30.63 13.09
N ASN A 8 12.25 -29.72 12.44
CA ASN A 8 11.58 -30.00 11.17
C ASN A 8 12.47 -29.79 9.92
N TYR A 9 13.53 -28.98 10.02
CA TYR A 9 14.38 -28.65 8.87
C TYR A 9 15.26 -29.82 8.41
N PHE A 10 15.74 -30.63 9.36
CA PHE A 10 16.62 -31.75 9.05
C PHE A 10 15.87 -32.86 8.31
N THR A 11 14.62 -33.11 8.70
CA THR A 11 13.75 -34.11 8.10
C THR A 11 13.37 -33.75 6.66
N VAL A 12 13.12 -32.47 6.40
CA VAL A 12 12.81 -31.96 5.05
C VAL A 12 14.03 -32.07 4.13
N ALA A 13 15.22 -31.71 4.62
CA ALA A 13 16.45 -31.81 3.82
C ALA A 13 16.80 -33.27 3.46
N LEU A 14 16.54 -34.22 4.37
CA LEU A 14 16.81 -35.64 4.13
C LEU A 14 15.85 -36.23 3.07
N ALA A 15 14.60 -35.76 3.02
CA ALA A 15 13.60 -36.21 2.05
C ALA A 15 13.95 -35.73 0.62
N ASP A 16 14.44 -34.50 0.47
CA ASP A 16 14.84 -33.94 -0.83
C ASP A 16 16.05 -34.68 -1.43
N ASP A 17 17.06 -35.00 -0.61
CA ASP A 17 18.26 -35.72 -1.08
C ASP A 17 17.93 -37.16 -1.54
N GLN A 18 16.94 -37.80 -0.91
CA GLN A 18 16.46 -39.13 -1.31
C GLN A 18 15.67 -39.08 -2.63
N ALA A 19 14.88 -38.02 -2.86
CA ALA A 19 14.12 -37.83 -4.09
C ALA A 19 15.06 -37.68 -5.31
N VAL A 20 16.15 -36.92 -5.18
CA VAL A 20 17.13 -36.71 -6.27
C VAL A 20 17.86 -38.01 -6.65
N SER A 21 18.10 -38.90 -5.68
CA SER A 21 18.80 -40.17 -5.92
C SER A 21 17.94 -41.20 -6.67
N SER A 22 16.61 -41.10 -6.56
CA SER A 22 15.66 -42.03 -7.19
C SER A 22 15.44 -41.81 -8.69
N HIS A 23 15.81 -40.64 -9.23
CA HIS A 23 15.62 -40.29 -10.65
C HIS A 23 16.73 -40.78 -11.59
N ARG A 24 17.72 -41.53 -11.10
CA ARG A 24 18.88 -41.96 -11.91
C ARG A 24 19.00 -43.48 -12.00
N ALA A 25 18.03 -44.14 -12.65
CA ALA A 25 18.09 -45.57 -12.93
C ALA A 25 17.80 -45.91 -14.42
N SER A 26 18.83 -46.47 -15.08
CA SER A 26 18.84 -47.42 -16.23
C SER A 26 18.83 -46.89 -17.72
N PRO A 27 19.33 -47.65 -18.74
CA PRO A 27 20.76 -48.02 -18.98
C PRO A 27 21.27 -48.05 -20.49
N ALA A 28 22.62 -48.15 -20.65
CA ALA A 28 23.47 -48.80 -21.71
C ALA A 28 23.76 -48.13 -23.11
N PRO A 29 24.86 -48.46 -23.86
CA PRO A 29 26.05 -49.32 -23.60
C PRO A 29 27.47 -48.68 -23.83
N GLU A 30 28.53 -49.44 -23.51
CA GLU A 30 29.96 -49.10 -23.29
C GLU A 30 30.85 -48.90 -24.56
N PRO A 31 32.11 -48.42 -24.40
CA PRO A 31 33.24 -49.35 -24.22
C PRO A 31 34.24 -49.02 -23.08
N GLU A 32 34.80 -50.09 -22.48
CA GLU A 32 35.80 -50.21 -21.40
C GLU A 32 37.23 -49.70 -21.70
N PRO A 33 38.22 -49.78 -20.77
CA PRO A 33 38.17 -49.58 -19.31
C PRO A 33 39.24 -48.58 -18.84
N ARG A 34 38.96 -47.78 -17.81
CA ARG A 34 40.01 -47.13 -17.01
C ARG A 34 39.83 -47.47 -15.53
N PRO A 35 40.92 -47.72 -14.79
CA PRO A 35 40.86 -48.28 -13.46
C PRO A 35 40.12 -47.32 -12.52
N LYS A 36 39.09 -47.85 -11.86
CA LYS A 36 38.32 -47.15 -10.83
C LYS A 36 39.24 -46.79 -9.65
N PRO A 37 39.32 -45.52 -9.22
CA PRO A 37 39.70 -45.25 -7.85
C PRO A 37 38.55 -45.73 -6.95
N SER A 38 38.91 -46.54 -5.96
CA SER A 38 38.02 -47.12 -4.95
C SER A 38 36.99 -46.11 -4.43
N SER A 39 35.71 -46.47 -4.51
CA SER A 39 34.53 -45.69 -4.11
C SER A 39 34.35 -45.59 -2.58
N GLY A 40 35.42 -45.38 -1.81
CA GLY A 40 35.38 -45.26 -0.35
C GLY A 40 35.74 -43.88 0.21
N ALA A 41 36.24 -42.96 -0.62
CA ALA A 41 36.84 -41.69 -0.15
C ALA A 41 36.14 -40.40 -0.66
N ALA A 42 35.04 -40.52 -1.39
CA ALA A 42 34.35 -39.35 -1.96
C ALA A 42 33.45 -38.61 -0.95
N GLY A 43 32.88 -39.32 0.03
CA GLY A 43 32.11 -38.71 1.12
C GLY A 43 32.99 -37.88 2.05
N THR A 44 34.15 -38.42 2.43
CA THR A 44 35.05 -37.80 3.41
C THR A 44 35.74 -36.54 2.86
N ALA A 45 36.14 -36.51 1.59
CA ALA A 45 36.79 -35.33 1.02
C ALA A 45 35.81 -34.16 0.79
N ARG A 46 34.55 -34.44 0.47
CA ARG A 46 33.49 -33.41 0.35
C ARG A 46 33.09 -32.91 1.73
N GLU A 47 32.89 -33.81 2.69
CA GLU A 47 32.59 -33.46 4.09
C GLU A 47 33.72 -32.65 4.72
N GLN A 48 34.98 -33.00 4.49
CA GLN A 48 36.13 -32.22 4.96
C GLN A 48 36.21 -30.84 4.32
N ARG A 49 35.87 -30.70 3.03
CA ARG A 49 35.79 -29.38 2.38
C ARG A 49 34.64 -28.54 2.92
N ILE A 50 33.49 -29.15 3.19
CA ILE A 50 32.33 -28.47 3.77
C ILE A 50 32.64 -28.06 5.22
N ALA A 51 33.18 -28.96 6.04
CA ALA A 51 33.57 -28.67 7.42
C ALA A 51 34.65 -27.57 7.48
N ALA A 52 35.65 -27.61 6.59
CA ALA A 52 36.65 -26.56 6.50
C ALA A 52 36.05 -25.23 6.03
N ALA A 53 35.10 -25.22 5.10
CA ALA A 53 34.42 -24.00 4.67
C ALA A 53 33.53 -23.43 5.78
N VAL A 54 32.87 -24.28 6.57
CA VAL A 54 32.05 -23.87 7.72
C VAL A 54 32.90 -23.28 8.84
N GLU A 55 34.02 -23.92 9.19
CA GLU A 55 35.00 -23.38 10.16
C GLU A 55 35.60 -22.06 9.67
N ARG A 56 35.95 -21.97 8.37
CA ARG A 56 36.47 -20.73 7.79
C ARG A 56 35.42 -19.62 7.84
N SER A 57 34.15 -19.91 7.55
CA SER A 57 33.06 -18.95 7.71
C SER A 57 32.88 -18.50 9.17
N ARG A 58 33.02 -19.39 10.15
CA ARG A 58 32.97 -18.99 11.57
C ARG A 58 34.11 -18.05 11.99
N SER A 59 35.27 -18.17 11.34
CA SER A 59 36.45 -17.33 11.62
C SER A 59 36.52 -16.04 10.79
N GLU A 60 35.94 -16.01 9.59
CA GLU A 60 35.96 -14.87 8.68
C GLU A 60 34.85 -13.86 8.98
N TYR A 61 33.70 -14.32 9.49
CA TYR A 61 32.73 -13.43 10.08
C TYR A 61 33.23 -13.03 11.46
N LYS A 62 33.85 -11.86 11.57
CA LYS A 62 33.97 -11.17 12.87
C LYS A 62 32.60 -11.29 13.55
N ALA A 63 32.58 -11.61 14.83
CA ALA A 63 31.42 -11.38 15.69
C ALA A 63 31.20 -9.86 15.86
N GLU A 64 31.08 -9.12 14.76
CA GLU A 64 30.23 -7.95 14.73
C GLU A 64 28.82 -8.51 14.82
N HIS A 65 28.43 -8.86 16.04
CA HIS A 65 27.08 -8.58 16.44
C HIS A 65 26.85 -7.11 16.09
N ALA A 66 26.29 -6.86 14.92
CA ALA A 66 25.45 -5.70 14.70
C ALA A 66 24.20 -5.90 15.56
N TYR A 67 24.41 -5.98 16.87
CA TYR A 67 23.44 -5.55 17.85
C TYR A 67 23.49 -4.03 17.76
N THR A 68 22.94 -3.49 16.67
CA THR A 68 22.40 -2.15 16.74
C THR A 68 21.30 -2.25 17.77
N GLU A 69 21.63 -1.89 19.01
CA GLU A 69 20.61 -1.61 20.01
C GLU A 69 19.53 -0.77 19.32
N ARG A 70 18.25 -1.00 19.64
CA ARG A 70 17.10 -0.22 19.12
C ARG A 70 17.16 1.29 19.48
N ARG A 71 18.33 1.81 19.84
CA ARG A 71 18.64 3.13 20.36
C ARG A 71 19.68 3.92 19.56
N TRP A 72 20.17 3.44 18.41
CA TRP A 72 21.07 4.24 17.54
C TRP A 72 20.45 5.55 17.02
N ILE A 73 19.15 5.77 17.27
CA ILE A 73 18.40 6.98 16.92
C ILE A 73 18.13 7.88 18.15
N HIS A 74 18.52 7.44 19.36
CA HIS A 74 18.41 8.20 20.60
C HIS A 74 19.74 8.86 21.01
N ASP A 75 20.59 9.23 20.05
CA ASP A 75 21.66 10.18 20.34
C ASP A 75 21.01 11.56 20.56
N ASP A 76 21.19 12.06 21.78
CA ASP A 76 20.71 13.30 22.39
C ASP A 76 20.06 14.33 21.43
N PRO A 77 18.79 14.73 21.66
CA PRO A 77 18.21 15.89 20.97
C PRO A 77 18.95 17.21 21.25
N GLY A 78 19.99 17.22 22.09
CA GLY A 78 20.83 18.36 22.43
C GLY A 78 22.24 18.39 21.82
N ALA A 79 22.67 17.37 21.06
CA ALA A 79 24.08 17.25 20.64
C ALA A 79 24.43 17.90 19.30
N VAL A 80 23.52 18.64 18.65
CA VAL A 80 23.85 19.44 17.45
C VAL A 80 24.08 20.90 17.87
N ARG A 81 25.17 21.14 18.60
CA ARG A 81 25.76 22.48 18.74
C ARG A 81 26.86 22.65 17.70
N GLY A 82 26.45 22.80 16.45
CA GLY A 82 27.31 23.20 15.34
C GLY A 82 26.47 23.97 14.34
N ASN A 83 26.97 25.11 13.83
CA ASN A 83 26.27 25.98 12.88
C ASN A 83 26.05 25.35 11.49
N GLU A 84 26.26 24.05 11.35
CA GLU A 84 25.93 23.28 10.17
C GLU A 84 24.73 22.42 10.55
N ARG A 85 23.53 22.81 10.11
CA ARG A 85 22.37 21.91 10.18
C ARG A 85 22.77 20.66 9.39
N PRO A 86 23.00 19.48 10.03
CA PRO A 86 23.24 18.28 9.26
C PRO A 86 22.02 18.13 8.36
N LYS A 87 22.22 17.94 7.05
CA LYS A 87 21.13 17.60 6.14
C LYS A 87 20.45 16.39 6.76
N LEU A 88 19.28 16.62 7.37
CA LEU A 88 18.51 15.56 7.99
C LEU A 88 18.27 14.55 6.87
N ASP A 89 18.83 13.36 7.01
CA ASP A 89 18.63 12.30 6.05
C ASP A 89 17.12 12.06 5.94
N LYS A 90 16.59 12.05 4.72
CA LYS A 90 15.14 11.94 4.48
C LYS A 90 14.59 10.68 5.13
N GLN A 91 15.36 9.60 5.10
CA GLN A 91 14.98 8.35 5.73
C GLN A 91 14.96 8.46 7.27
N ARG A 92 15.92 9.17 7.86
CA ARG A 92 15.93 9.45 9.30
C ARG A 92 14.74 10.32 9.71
N LEU A 93 14.39 11.33 8.91
CA LEU A 93 13.21 12.16 9.14
C LEU A 93 11.92 11.33 9.11
N GLU A 94 11.72 10.53 8.07
CA GLU A 94 10.56 9.65 7.94
C GLU A 94 10.45 8.70 9.13
N TYR A 95 11.57 8.08 9.54
CA TYR A 95 11.60 7.21 10.71
C TYR A 95 11.19 7.95 11.99
N LEU A 96 11.76 9.14 12.24
CA LEU A 96 11.47 9.92 13.45
C LEU A 96 10.00 10.35 13.50
N VAL A 97 9.49 10.88 12.39
CA VAL A 97 8.08 11.31 12.29
C VAL A 97 7.14 10.12 12.48
N THR A 98 7.44 8.98 11.85
CA THR A 98 6.66 7.74 12.01
C THR A 98 6.70 7.22 13.44
N SER A 99 7.87 7.25 14.08
CA SER A 99 8.05 6.81 15.47
C SER A 99 7.23 7.66 16.44
N LEU A 100 7.22 8.99 16.25
CA LEU A 100 6.41 9.91 17.06
C LEU A 100 4.91 9.72 16.80
N TYR A 101 4.52 9.48 15.54
CA TYR A 101 3.12 9.26 15.16
C TYR A 101 2.53 8.00 15.81
N TYR A 102 3.31 6.92 15.91
CA TYR A 102 2.91 5.65 16.51
C TYR A 102 3.42 5.46 17.95
N ALA A 103 3.93 6.52 18.60
CA ALA A 103 4.37 6.47 19.99
C ALA A 103 3.21 6.14 20.95
N SER A 104 3.55 5.74 22.17
CA SER A 104 2.58 5.46 23.24
C SER A 104 2.94 6.27 24.49
N PRO A 105 2.28 7.42 24.75
CA PRO A 105 1.21 8.03 23.95
C PRO A 105 1.72 8.66 22.63
N PRO A 106 0.86 8.85 21.61
CA PRO A 106 1.26 9.48 20.35
C PRO A 106 1.66 10.95 20.49
N GLU A 107 2.72 11.37 19.79
CA GLU A 107 3.30 12.72 19.86
C GLU A 107 3.05 13.52 18.57
N TYR A 108 1.78 13.66 18.18
CA TYR A 108 1.37 14.25 16.89
C TYR A 108 1.88 15.68 16.66
N ALA A 109 1.90 16.52 17.70
CA ALA A 109 2.37 17.90 17.57
C ALA A 109 3.86 17.97 17.22
N GLN A 110 4.68 17.09 17.81
CA GLN A 110 6.12 17.02 17.51
C GLN A 110 6.37 16.40 16.12
N ALA A 111 5.61 15.36 15.78
CA ALA A 111 5.64 14.77 14.44
C ALA A 111 5.35 15.83 13.36
N LEU A 112 4.32 16.65 13.56
CA LEU A 112 4.00 17.77 12.69
C LEU A 112 5.15 18.78 12.61
N GLN A 113 5.72 19.17 13.75
CA GLN A 113 6.80 20.16 13.79
C GLN A 113 8.00 19.73 12.92
N LEU A 114 8.43 18.47 13.03
CA LEU A 114 9.52 17.94 12.20
C LEU A 114 9.20 17.97 10.70
N VAL A 115 7.96 17.69 10.32
CA VAL A 115 7.51 17.78 8.92
C VAL A 115 7.56 19.23 8.43
N LEU A 116 7.11 20.19 9.24
CA LEU A 116 7.11 21.61 8.89
C LEU A 116 8.53 22.19 8.80
N GLU A 117 9.44 21.78 9.67
CA GLU A 117 10.84 22.20 9.64
C GLU A 117 11.60 21.69 8.40
N ALA A 118 11.23 20.50 7.93
CA ALA A 118 11.78 19.92 6.71
C ALA A 118 11.11 20.40 5.42
N SER A 119 9.95 21.08 5.54
CA SER A 119 9.16 21.56 4.42
C SER A 119 9.77 22.84 3.80
N ASP A 120 10.14 22.76 2.52
CA ASP A 120 10.55 23.90 1.71
C ASP A 120 9.32 24.56 1.03
N PRO A 121 8.95 25.81 1.39
CA PRO A 121 7.78 26.47 0.80
C PRO A 121 7.93 26.74 -0.71
N ALA A 122 9.14 26.70 -1.27
CA ALA A 122 9.39 26.99 -2.67
C ALA A 122 9.25 25.77 -3.61
N LYS A 123 9.05 24.56 -3.08
CA LYS A 123 9.02 23.32 -3.87
C LYS A 123 7.66 22.63 -3.85
N PRO A 124 7.27 21.92 -4.93
CA PRO A 124 6.12 21.02 -4.90
C PRO A 124 6.32 19.93 -3.84
N LEU A 125 5.26 19.58 -3.10
CA LEU A 125 5.29 18.72 -1.90
C LEU A 125 6.21 19.23 -0.78
N SER A 126 6.63 20.48 -0.88
CA SER A 126 7.60 21.12 0.00
C SER A 126 8.91 20.34 0.18
N GLY A 127 9.36 19.61 -0.85
CA GLY A 127 10.59 18.81 -0.79
C GLY A 127 10.49 17.52 0.03
N LEU A 128 9.30 17.24 0.58
CA LEU A 128 8.97 16.04 1.35
C LEU A 128 8.55 14.89 0.44
N THR A 129 8.63 13.66 0.96
CA THR A 129 8.06 12.50 0.29
C THR A 129 6.54 12.45 0.50
N ARG A 130 5.83 11.73 -0.37
CA ARG A 130 4.37 11.57 -0.29
C ARG A 130 3.91 11.10 1.09
N GLU A 131 4.54 10.05 1.62
CA GLU A 131 4.14 9.45 2.91
C GLU A 131 4.38 10.40 4.08
N LEU A 132 5.45 11.20 4.00
CA LEU A 132 5.77 12.19 5.02
C LEU A 132 4.76 13.34 5.02
N VAL A 133 4.32 13.79 3.85
CA VAL A 133 3.24 14.79 3.74
C VAL A 133 1.91 14.22 4.25
N ASP A 134 1.56 12.98 3.88
CA ASP A 134 0.34 12.31 4.36
C ASP A 134 0.34 12.20 5.90
N THR A 135 1.45 11.75 6.47
CA THR A 135 1.64 11.68 7.93
C THR A 135 1.57 13.05 8.57
N GLY A 136 2.16 14.08 7.95
CA GLY A 136 2.08 15.47 8.41
C GLY A 136 0.65 16.00 8.45
N ILE A 137 -0.15 15.76 7.40
CA ILE A 137 -1.56 16.16 7.36
C ILE A 137 -2.34 15.45 8.48
N ARG A 138 -2.14 14.14 8.65
CA ARG A 138 -2.81 13.37 9.72
C ARG A 138 -2.39 13.83 11.12
N ALA A 139 -1.12 14.11 11.33
CA ALA A 139 -0.60 14.62 12.60
C ALA A 139 -1.15 16.02 12.91
N ALA A 140 -1.27 16.88 11.90
CA ALA A 140 -1.92 18.18 12.04
C ALA A 140 -3.40 18.05 12.43
N LEU A 141 -4.13 17.14 11.79
CA LEU A 141 -5.53 16.88 12.16
C LEU A 141 -5.66 16.31 13.56
N ALA A 142 -4.84 15.32 13.92
CA ALA A 142 -4.88 14.67 15.23
C ALA A 142 -4.46 15.59 16.38
N SER A 143 -3.61 16.59 16.11
CA SER A 143 -3.24 17.64 17.07
C SER A 143 -4.18 18.85 17.07
N GLY A 144 -5.22 18.85 16.23
CA GLY A 144 -6.18 19.96 16.12
C GLY A 144 -5.67 21.18 15.33
N ASN A 145 -4.48 21.10 14.73
CA ASN A 145 -3.92 22.19 13.92
C ASN A 145 -4.44 22.14 12.47
N VAL A 146 -5.72 22.49 12.31
CA VAL A 146 -6.43 22.43 11.01
C VAL A 146 -5.80 23.35 9.97
N ALA A 147 -5.25 24.51 10.37
CA ALA A 147 -4.65 25.47 9.44
C ALA A 147 -3.43 24.88 8.71
N GLU A 148 -2.52 24.24 9.45
CA GLU A 148 -1.35 23.58 8.84
C GLU A 148 -1.76 22.33 8.04
N ALA A 149 -2.79 21.60 8.46
CA ALA A 149 -3.33 20.48 7.68
C ALA A 149 -3.79 20.94 6.28
N VAL A 150 -4.54 22.05 6.21
CA VAL A 150 -5.01 22.63 4.93
C VAL A 150 -3.84 23.13 4.08
N LYS A 151 -2.85 23.78 4.71
CA LYS A 151 -1.67 24.27 4.00
C LYS A 151 -0.89 23.11 3.37
N LEU A 152 -0.62 22.05 4.13
CA LEU A 152 0.03 20.84 3.61
C LEU A 152 -0.82 20.18 2.51
N ALA A 153 -2.13 20.03 2.73
CA ALA A 153 -3.06 19.47 1.75
C ALA A 153 -3.01 20.22 0.41
N SER A 154 -2.96 21.55 0.42
CA SER A 154 -2.90 22.35 -0.81
C SER A 154 -1.66 22.07 -1.67
N THR A 155 -0.56 21.60 -1.06
CA THR A 155 0.67 21.23 -1.79
C THR A 155 0.58 19.87 -2.49
N THR A 156 -0.43 19.06 -2.18
CA THR A 156 -0.56 17.67 -2.65
C THR A 156 -1.40 17.51 -3.92
N ARG A 157 -1.86 18.60 -4.55
CA ARG A 157 -2.73 18.56 -5.75
C ARG A 157 -2.24 17.61 -6.85
N SER A 158 -0.94 17.59 -7.10
CA SER A 158 -0.31 16.73 -8.12
C SER A 158 -0.41 15.22 -7.81
N LEU A 159 -0.71 14.85 -6.56
CA LEU A 159 -0.78 13.47 -6.07
C LEU A 159 -2.19 12.92 -5.97
N TRP A 160 -3.24 13.72 -6.24
CA TRP A 160 -4.62 13.29 -6.06
C TRP A 160 -5.12 12.32 -7.13
N ARG A 161 -4.42 12.23 -8.28
CA ARG A 161 -4.81 11.32 -9.36
C ARG A 161 -4.45 9.87 -9.01
N ALA A 162 -5.26 8.94 -9.51
CA ALA A 162 -5.02 7.50 -9.37
C ALA A 162 -3.59 7.10 -9.84
N PRO A 163 -2.95 6.11 -9.20
CA PRO A 163 -3.53 5.08 -8.32
C PRO A 163 -3.50 5.38 -6.81
N TYR A 164 -2.99 6.53 -6.37
CA TYR A 164 -2.73 6.77 -4.95
C TYR A 164 -3.89 7.51 -4.27
N ALA A 165 -4.75 6.78 -3.56
CA ALA A 165 -5.89 7.37 -2.85
C ALA A 165 -5.51 8.14 -1.57
N GLY A 166 -4.39 7.78 -0.92
CA GLY A 166 -4.00 8.30 0.39
C GLY A 166 -3.96 9.84 0.47
N PRO A 167 -3.14 10.51 -0.36
CA PRO A 167 -3.02 11.97 -0.33
C PRO A 167 -4.35 12.70 -0.62
N ALA A 168 -5.17 12.16 -1.54
CA ALA A 168 -6.48 12.72 -1.83
C ALA A 168 -7.42 12.61 -0.63
N ILE A 169 -7.41 11.48 0.06
CA ILE A 169 -8.18 11.26 1.28
C ILE A 169 -7.73 12.22 2.39
N ALA A 170 -6.43 12.30 2.65
CA ALA A 170 -5.90 13.18 3.70
C ALA A 170 -6.18 14.66 3.39
N ALA A 171 -6.07 15.08 2.12
CA ALA A 171 -6.43 16.42 1.70
C ALA A 171 -7.93 16.71 1.88
N ALA A 172 -8.81 15.77 1.50
CA ALA A 172 -10.24 15.89 1.71
C ALA A 172 -10.59 16.01 3.20
N ASP A 173 -9.99 15.16 4.05
CA ASP A 173 -10.20 15.19 5.51
C ASP A 173 -9.74 16.54 6.10
N ALA A 174 -8.63 17.11 5.60
CA ALA A 174 -8.17 18.43 6.02
C ALA A 174 -9.14 19.55 5.64
N TYR A 175 -9.68 19.54 4.42
CA TYR A 175 -10.68 20.51 3.99
C TYR A 175 -12.00 20.37 4.76
N LEU A 176 -12.43 19.13 5.05
CA LEU A 176 -13.63 18.90 5.85
C LEU A 176 -13.47 19.38 7.29
N ALA A 177 -12.32 19.12 7.91
CA ALA A 177 -12.00 19.65 9.24
C ALA A 177 -11.99 21.19 9.28
N ALA A 178 -11.65 21.84 8.15
CA ALA A 178 -11.72 23.29 8.00
C ALA A 178 -13.11 23.83 7.64
N ASN A 179 -14.15 22.99 7.64
CA ASN A 179 -15.51 23.32 7.20
C ASN A 179 -15.57 23.85 5.74
N ARG A 180 -14.73 23.28 4.88
CA ARG A 180 -14.61 23.63 3.44
C ARG A 180 -15.02 22.44 2.56
N PRO A 181 -16.28 21.99 2.59
CA PRO A 181 -16.69 20.76 1.92
C PRO A 181 -16.63 20.87 0.39
N TRP A 182 -16.78 22.08 -0.18
CA TRP A 182 -16.58 22.31 -1.61
C TRP A 182 -15.14 22.03 -2.05
N ASP A 183 -14.16 22.39 -1.22
CA ASP A 183 -12.74 22.17 -1.53
C ASP A 183 -12.36 20.69 -1.33
N ALA A 184 -13.09 19.97 -0.49
CA ALA A 184 -12.93 18.52 -0.32
C ALA A 184 -13.39 17.70 -1.55
N LEU A 185 -14.24 18.26 -2.42
CA LEU A 185 -14.71 17.55 -3.62
C LEU A 185 -13.58 17.29 -4.61
N GLU A 186 -12.74 18.29 -4.90
CA GLU A 186 -11.71 18.20 -5.93
C GLU A 186 -10.76 17.01 -5.75
N PRO A 187 -10.11 16.80 -4.58
CA PRO A 187 -9.25 15.63 -4.39
C PRO A 187 -10.02 14.31 -4.55
N LEU A 188 -11.27 14.24 -4.08
CA LEU A 188 -12.09 13.02 -4.16
C LEU A 188 -12.53 12.70 -5.59
N VAL A 189 -12.89 13.70 -6.38
CA VAL A 189 -13.26 13.55 -7.80
C VAL A 189 -12.05 13.09 -8.62
N LEU A 190 -10.87 13.69 -8.39
CA LEU A 190 -9.65 13.30 -9.10
C LEU A 190 -9.16 11.88 -8.73
N ALA A 191 -9.37 11.45 -7.48
CA ALA A 191 -9.06 10.08 -7.04
C ALA A 191 -10.16 9.06 -7.37
N GLY A 192 -11.37 9.53 -7.64
CA GLY A 192 -12.57 8.73 -7.90
C GLY A 192 -12.43 7.60 -8.94
N PRO A 193 -11.71 7.79 -10.06
CA PRO A 193 -11.52 6.75 -11.07
C PRO A 193 -10.86 5.47 -10.53
N GLY A 194 -10.08 5.57 -9.45
CA GLY A 194 -9.47 4.41 -8.79
C GLY A 194 -10.51 3.48 -8.13
N GLY A 195 -11.69 4.01 -7.77
CA GLY A 195 -12.75 3.24 -7.12
C GLY A 195 -12.34 2.66 -5.76
N HIS A 196 -11.46 3.35 -5.05
CA HIS A 196 -11.05 2.95 -3.70
C HIS A 196 -12.18 3.22 -2.71
N LEU A 197 -12.53 2.22 -1.90
CA LEU A 197 -13.65 2.31 -0.96
C LEU A 197 -13.62 3.57 -0.07
N PRO A 198 -12.48 3.94 0.55
CA PRO A 198 -12.44 5.12 1.42
C PRO A 198 -12.62 6.46 0.69
N VAL A 199 -12.27 6.53 -0.60
CA VAL A 199 -12.51 7.70 -1.45
C VAL A 199 -14.01 7.81 -1.75
N VAL A 200 -14.62 6.70 -2.16
CA VAL A 200 -16.04 6.68 -2.54
C VAL A 200 -16.95 6.95 -1.34
N GLN A 201 -16.62 6.45 -0.15
CA GLN A 201 -17.34 6.76 1.10
C GLN A 201 -17.32 8.26 1.41
N ARG A 202 -16.14 8.89 1.32
CA ARG A 202 -16.01 10.34 1.52
C ARG A 202 -16.74 11.11 0.44
N LEU A 203 -16.70 10.64 -0.82
CA LEU A 203 -17.41 11.29 -1.91
C LEU A 203 -18.93 11.33 -1.66
N ASP A 204 -19.56 10.25 -1.18
CA ASP A 204 -20.99 10.30 -0.81
C ASP A 204 -21.25 11.32 0.31
N HIS A 205 -20.41 11.32 1.34
CA HIS A 205 -20.54 12.25 2.46
C HIS A 205 -20.44 13.71 2.00
N VAL A 206 -19.41 14.04 1.22
CA VAL A 206 -19.17 15.41 0.74
C VAL A 206 -20.26 15.84 -0.24
N VAL A 207 -20.62 14.99 -1.20
CA VAL A 207 -21.70 15.29 -2.16
C VAL A 207 -23.02 15.53 -1.43
N GLY A 208 -23.34 14.72 -0.43
CA GLY A 208 -24.55 14.93 0.39
C GLY A 208 -24.52 16.23 1.21
N ALA A 209 -23.34 16.73 1.59
CA ALA A 209 -23.20 17.98 2.33
C ALA A 209 -23.28 19.23 1.45
N VAL A 210 -22.81 19.16 0.20
CA VAL A 210 -22.67 20.33 -0.69
C VAL A 210 -23.77 20.44 -1.74
N ALA A 211 -24.35 19.33 -2.14
CA ALA A 211 -25.28 19.26 -3.23
C ALA A 211 -26.57 18.60 -2.73
N GLY A 212 -27.60 19.43 -2.51
CA GLY A 212 -28.92 18.98 -2.04
C GLY A 212 -29.64 18.06 -3.03
N ASP A 213 -30.96 18.02 -3.00
CA ASP A 213 -31.76 16.99 -3.68
C ASP A 213 -31.97 17.20 -5.19
N GLN A 214 -30.96 17.71 -5.91
CA GLN A 214 -31.05 17.82 -7.37
C GLN A 214 -31.07 16.43 -8.02
N PRO A 215 -31.86 16.20 -9.09
CA PRO A 215 -32.00 14.88 -9.71
C PRO A 215 -30.68 14.22 -10.11
N SER A 216 -29.75 14.98 -10.70
CA SER A 216 -28.43 14.49 -11.10
C SER A 216 -27.58 14.05 -9.91
N VAL A 217 -27.66 14.78 -8.80
CA VAL A 217 -26.97 14.45 -7.55
C VAL A 217 -27.57 13.21 -6.90
N VAL A 218 -28.90 13.14 -6.84
CA VAL A 218 -29.62 11.97 -6.32
C VAL A 218 -29.26 10.71 -7.10
N ALA A 219 -29.24 10.80 -8.43
CA ALA A 219 -28.83 9.70 -9.31
C ALA A 219 -27.35 9.32 -9.08
N PHE A 220 -26.45 10.29 -8.96
CA PHE A 220 -25.04 10.02 -8.69
C PHE A 220 -24.82 9.37 -7.32
N ARG A 221 -25.49 9.85 -6.27
CA ARG A 221 -25.44 9.24 -4.94
C ARG A 221 -26.03 7.83 -4.93
N ALA A 222 -27.07 7.57 -5.72
CA ALA A 222 -27.59 6.20 -5.89
C ALA A 222 -26.55 5.27 -6.52
N LEU A 223 -25.77 5.74 -7.50
CA LEU A 223 -24.63 4.98 -8.06
C LEU A 223 -23.57 4.70 -7.00
N ILE A 224 -23.21 5.70 -6.20
CA ILE A 224 -22.23 5.55 -5.13
C ILE A 224 -22.71 4.51 -4.11
N LYS A 225 -23.95 4.62 -3.61
CA LYS A 225 -24.52 3.67 -2.65
C LYS A 225 -24.51 2.25 -3.19
N THR A 226 -24.96 2.06 -4.43
CA THR A 226 -24.92 0.74 -5.09
C THR A 226 -23.50 0.16 -5.14
N PHE A 227 -22.49 1.00 -5.38
CA PHE A 227 -21.08 0.57 -5.34
C PHE A 227 -20.62 0.19 -3.93
N LEU A 228 -20.98 0.99 -2.93
CA LEU A 228 -20.62 0.77 -1.53
C LEU A 228 -21.22 -0.53 -0.99
N ASP A 229 -22.53 -0.74 -1.19
CA ASP A 229 -23.25 -1.93 -0.71
C ASP A 229 -22.62 -3.22 -1.28
N ARG A 230 -22.21 -3.19 -2.55
CA ARG A 230 -21.51 -4.33 -3.18
C ARG A 230 -20.13 -4.58 -2.60
N ARG A 231 -19.37 -3.51 -2.33
CA ARG A 231 -18.03 -3.63 -1.74
C ARG A 231 -18.10 -4.11 -0.30
N GLU A 232 -19.09 -3.69 0.47
CA GLU A 232 -19.33 -4.16 1.84
C GLU A 232 -19.66 -5.65 1.87
N ALA A 233 -20.55 -6.11 0.99
CA ALA A 233 -20.86 -7.53 0.83
C ALA A 233 -19.63 -8.37 0.43
N ALA A 234 -18.75 -7.82 -0.42
CA ALA A 234 -17.51 -8.50 -0.81
C ALA A 234 -16.46 -8.52 0.32
N SER A 235 -16.43 -7.49 1.17
CA SER A 235 -15.42 -7.35 2.23
C SER A 235 -15.75 -8.15 3.49
N THR A 236 -17.02 -8.52 3.66
CA THR A 236 -17.51 -9.33 4.78
C THR A 236 -17.42 -10.83 4.51
N ARG A 237 -17.17 -11.24 3.26
CA ARG A 237 -16.94 -12.64 2.91
C ARG A 237 -15.58 -13.10 3.44
N PRO A 238 -15.49 -14.23 4.16
CA PRO A 238 -14.21 -14.78 4.58
C PRO A 238 -13.33 -15.09 3.35
N LEU A 239 -12.03 -14.79 3.47
CA LEU A 239 -11.04 -15.01 2.41
C LEU A 239 -10.93 -16.48 2.00
N PHE A 240 -11.17 -17.38 2.95
CA PHE A 240 -11.20 -18.82 2.75
C PHE A 240 -12.55 -19.31 3.26
N ASP A 241 -13.40 -19.72 2.34
CA ASP A 241 -14.73 -20.21 2.65
C ASP A 241 -14.83 -21.64 2.14
N GLU A 242 -14.41 -22.60 2.97
CA GLU A 242 -14.37 -24.03 2.63
C GLU A 242 -15.77 -24.61 2.29
N ALA A 243 -16.85 -23.88 2.60
CA ALA A 243 -18.23 -24.28 2.33
C ALA A 243 -18.76 -23.87 0.95
N ASN A 244 -18.04 -23.04 0.19
CA ASN A 244 -18.57 -22.35 -1.00
C ASN A 244 -17.80 -22.62 -2.31
N ASP A 245 -17.20 -23.80 -2.45
CA ASP A 245 -16.55 -24.23 -3.71
C ASP A 245 -17.54 -24.52 -4.87
N HIS A 246 -18.86 -24.41 -4.64
CA HIS A 246 -19.88 -24.80 -5.62
C HIS A 246 -20.95 -23.76 -5.95
N GLU A 247 -20.91 -22.54 -5.39
CA GLU A 247 -21.78 -21.49 -5.92
C GLU A 247 -21.09 -20.78 -7.10
N PRO A 248 -21.64 -20.86 -8.32
CA PRO A 248 -21.13 -20.06 -9.42
C PRO A 248 -21.24 -18.58 -9.03
N LEU A 249 -20.10 -17.89 -9.06
CA LEU A 249 -19.92 -16.44 -8.84
C LEU A 249 -20.81 -15.53 -9.73
N ALA A 250 -21.61 -16.13 -10.63
CA ALA A 250 -22.55 -15.50 -11.52
C ALA A 250 -23.99 -15.85 -11.10
N ALA A 251 -24.39 -15.52 -9.87
CA ALA A 251 -25.79 -15.20 -9.65
C ALA A 251 -26.08 -13.93 -10.46
N GLU A 252 -26.70 -14.15 -11.61
CA GLU A 252 -27.38 -13.22 -12.50
C GLU A 252 -28.03 -12.07 -11.70
N ARG A 253 -27.23 -11.06 -11.36
CA ARG A 253 -27.71 -9.92 -10.56
C ARG A 253 -28.30 -8.94 -11.55
N ALA A 254 -29.60 -8.71 -11.40
CA ALA A 254 -30.43 -7.89 -12.26
C ALA A 254 -29.65 -6.68 -12.79
N PRO A 255 -29.73 -6.38 -14.11
CA PRO A 255 -29.12 -5.19 -14.67
C PRO A 255 -29.62 -4.01 -13.86
N ALA A 256 -28.70 -3.37 -13.12
CA ALA A 256 -29.06 -2.22 -12.32
C ALA A 256 -29.63 -1.17 -13.28
N PRO A 257 -30.72 -0.47 -12.91
CA PRO A 257 -31.39 0.46 -13.80
C PRO A 257 -30.36 1.38 -14.47
N SER A 258 -30.49 1.56 -15.79
CA SER A 258 -29.75 2.58 -16.52
C SER A 258 -30.14 3.91 -15.90
N LEU A 259 -29.30 4.41 -15.00
CA LEU A 259 -29.45 5.75 -14.45
C LEU A 259 -28.98 6.65 -15.56
N ASP A 260 -29.94 7.27 -16.24
CA ASP A 260 -29.67 8.32 -17.21
C ASP A 260 -29.15 9.53 -16.42
N LEU A 261 -27.83 9.55 -16.22
CA LEU A 261 -27.14 10.55 -15.44
C LEU A 261 -26.68 11.65 -16.38
N ASP A 262 -27.33 12.81 -16.29
CA ASP A 262 -26.87 14.03 -16.95
C ASP A 262 -25.55 14.49 -16.31
N LEU A 263 -24.43 14.13 -16.94
CA LEU A 263 -23.08 14.43 -16.48
C LEU A 263 -22.79 15.93 -16.51
N GLU A 264 -23.35 16.66 -17.47
CA GLU A 264 -23.19 18.12 -17.59
C GLU A 264 -23.91 18.83 -16.45
N ALA A 265 -25.15 18.43 -16.16
CA ALA A 265 -25.87 18.92 -14.99
C ALA A 265 -25.12 18.57 -13.70
N LEU A 266 -24.61 17.34 -13.55
CA LEU A 266 -23.85 16.94 -12.37
C LEU A 266 -22.58 17.78 -12.19
N SER A 267 -21.79 17.96 -13.27
CA SER A 267 -20.56 18.75 -13.25
C SER A 267 -20.82 20.20 -12.86
N ARG A 268 -21.92 20.79 -13.36
CA ARG A 268 -22.33 22.15 -13.01
C ARG A 268 -22.73 22.28 -11.55
N VAL A 269 -23.51 21.34 -11.04
CA VAL A 269 -23.99 21.36 -9.64
C VAL A 269 -22.83 21.15 -8.66
N LEU A 270 -21.92 20.23 -8.98
CA LEU A 270 -20.73 19.94 -8.17
C LEU A 270 -19.60 20.96 -8.36
N ARG A 271 -19.77 21.98 -9.23
CA ARG A 271 -18.76 23.02 -9.55
C ARG A 271 -17.41 22.43 -9.96
N VAL A 272 -17.45 21.31 -10.67
CA VAL A 272 -16.24 20.59 -11.09
C VAL A 272 -15.61 21.34 -12.26
N GLN A 273 -14.32 21.65 -12.13
CA GLN A 273 -13.52 22.32 -13.17
C GLN A 273 -13.25 21.38 -14.35
N SER A 274 -12.75 21.92 -15.47
CA SER A 274 -12.51 21.16 -16.72
C SER A 274 -11.70 19.88 -16.52
N GLU A 275 -10.63 19.93 -15.73
CA GLU A 275 -9.80 18.76 -15.42
C GLU A 275 -10.58 17.71 -14.60
N GLY A 276 -11.39 18.16 -13.64
CA GLY A 276 -12.22 17.29 -12.83
C GLY A 276 -13.37 16.66 -13.60
N HIS A 277 -13.79 17.25 -14.73
CA HIS A 277 -14.90 16.73 -15.52
C HIS A 277 -14.59 15.34 -16.09
N ALA A 278 -13.40 15.17 -16.70
CA ALA A 278 -12.94 13.88 -17.19
C ALA A 278 -12.78 12.84 -16.07
N ALA A 279 -12.31 13.27 -14.88
CA ALA A 279 -12.22 12.40 -13.72
C ALA A 279 -13.60 12.01 -13.17
N LEU A 280 -14.56 12.92 -13.18
CA LEU A 280 -15.95 12.67 -12.81
C LEU A 280 -16.59 11.66 -13.77
N GLU A 281 -16.42 11.83 -15.07
CA GLU A 281 -16.89 10.89 -16.09
C GLU A 281 -16.30 9.49 -15.86
N ALA A 282 -14.98 9.40 -15.68
CA ALA A 282 -14.30 8.14 -15.40
C ALA A 282 -14.76 7.51 -14.08
N THR A 283 -15.07 8.33 -13.07
CA THR A 283 -15.66 7.88 -11.80
C THR A 283 -17.05 7.31 -12.02
N VAL A 284 -17.93 8.01 -12.74
CA VAL A 284 -19.27 7.54 -13.10
C VAL A 284 -19.18 6.21 -13.87
N LYS A 285 -18.28 6.11 -14.84
CA LYS A 285 -18.03 4.87 -15.59
C LYS A 285 -17.56 3.74 -14.66
N LYS A 286 -16.65 4.02 -13.74
CA LYS A 286 -16.13 3.04 -12.77
C LYS A 286 -17.23 2.55 -11.81
N LEU A 287 -18.03 3.47 -11.27
CA LEU A 287 -19.16 3.14 -10.40
C LEU A 287 -20.24 2.36 -11.16
N SER A 288 -20.50 2.72 -12.42
CA SER A 288 -21.46 2.04 -13.29
C SER A 288 -20.99 0.65 -13.69
N ARG A 289 -19.69 0.42 -13.91
CA ARG A 289 -19.14 -0.93 -14.19
C ARG A 289 -19.35 -1.92 -13.04
N SER A 290 -19.47 -1.43 -11.81
CA SER A 290 -19.85 -2.31 -10.70
C SER A 290 -21.25 -2.94 -10.88
N LYS A 291 -22.05 -2.45 -11.84
CA LYS A 291 -23.42 -2.93 -12.16
C LYS A 291 -23.50 -4.32 -12.81
N GLY A 292 -22.38 -5.03 -12.96
CA GLY A 292 -22.39 -6.44 -13.35
C GLY A 292 -22.54 -6.67 -14.85
N GLY A 293 -21.70 -6.03 -15.65
CA GLY A 293 -21.68 -6.25 -17.09
C GLY A 293 -20.56 -5.47 -17.77
N GLU A 294 -19.33 -5.97 -17.67
CA GLU A 294 -18.33 -5.80 -18.75
C GLU A 294 -17.23 -6.83 -18.53
N ASP A 295 -17.01 -7.64 -19.55
CA ASP A 295 -16.07 -8.75 -19.61
C ASP A 295 -14.69 -8.35 -19.10
N VAL A 296 -14.17 -9.14 -18.16
CA VAL A 296 -12.72 -9.33 -18.05
C VAL A 296 -12.32 -10.00 -19.35
N VAL A 297 -12.04 -9.20 -20.38
CA VAL A 297 -11.22 -9.67 -21.50
C VAL A 297 -9.86 -9.95 -20.87
N GLU A 298 -9.68 -11.20 -20.46
CA GLU A 298 -8.38 -11.76 -20.12
C GLU A 298 -7.47 -11.49 -21.31
N LYS A 299 -6.64 -10.44 -21.21
CA LYS A 299 -5.52 -10.29 -22.12
C LYS A 299 -4.62 -11.48 -21.85
N SER A 300 -4.69 -12.46 -22.75
CA SER A 300 -3.85 -13.64 -22.75
C SER A 300 -2.40 -13.21 -22.62
N VAL A 301 -1.64 -13.95 -21.79
CA VAL A 301 -0.21 -13.76 -21.49
C VAL A 301 0.69 -13.72 -22.74
N ARG A 302 0.14 -13.97 -23.94
CA ARG A 302 0.82 -13.83 -25.22
C ARG A 302 0.96 -12.39 -25.75
N ASP A 303 0.27 -11.41 -25.15
CA ASP A 303 0.32 -10.00 -25.60
C ASP A 303 1.12 -9.07 -24.66
N LEU A 304 2.00 -9.63 -23.82
CA LEU A 304 3.02 -8.91 -23.03
C LEU A 304 4.42 -9.19 -23.56
#